data_AF-A0A416WDH0-F1
#
_entry.id   AF-A0A416WDH0-F1
#
_cell.length_a   1.000
_cell.length_b   1.000
_cell.length_c   1.000
_cell.angle_alpha   90.00
_cell.angle_beta   90.00
_cell.angle_gamma   90.00
#
_symmetry.space_group_name_H-M   'P 1'
#
loop_
_entity.id
_entity.type
_entity.pdbx_description
1 polymer ?
#
loop_
_entity_poly.entity_id
_entity_poly.type
_entity_poly.pdbx_seq_one_letter_code
_entity_poly.pdbx_strand_id
1 'polypeptide(L)'
;MDKKDMTYYKIMWWCVIILGLFLLFCSCHSTRYVPVETVRTETKYQDRLVRDSIHMKDSILMFIKGDTVFRDRWHTEYRNKLVRDTVNVTDTVKVAVPYPVEKELSKWQQFKLDAGGMALGGLALCCLAMVVWLILQRYNKWRT
;
A
#
# COMPACT_ATOMS: atom_id res chain seq x y z
N MET A 1 26.75 6.19 -57.06
CA MET A 1 27.14 6.04 -55.64
C MET A 1 28.24 5.01 -55.54
N ASP A 2 29.38 5.34 -54.92
CA ASP A 2 30.48 4.40 -54.69
C ASP A 2 30.03 3.34 -53.67
N LYS A 3 30.54 2.11 -53.80
CA LYS A 3 30.22 0.98 -52.89
C LYS A 3 30.55 1.34 -51.44
N LYS A 4 31.53 2.23 -51.24
CA LYS A 4 31.94 2.78 -49.95
C LYS A 4 30.89 3.71 -49.33
N ASP A 5 30.26 4.57 -50.11
CA ASP A 5 29.21 5.47 -49.61
C ASP A 5 28.02 4.66 -49.04
N MET A 6 27.63 3.58 -49.73
CA MET A 6 26.60 2.65 -49.25
C MET A 6 26.99 1.95 -47.94
N THR A 7 28.27 1.64 -47.73
CA THR A 7 28.72 1.06 -46.45
C THR A 7 28.69 2.07 -45.30
N TYR A 8 29.02 3.35 -45.55
CA TYR A 8 28.95 4.40 -44.52
C TYR A 8 27.50 4.66 -44.05
N TYR A 9 26.55 4.76 -44.98
CA TYR A 9 25.14 4.94 -44.62
C TYR A 9 24.59 3.76 -43.81
N LYS A 10 25.02 2.52 -44.12
CA LYS A 10 24.67 1.34 -43.32
C LYS A 10 25.22 1.44 -41.89
N ILE A 11 26.50 1.79 -41.72
CA ILE A 11 27.11 1.96 -40.39
C ILE A 11 26.37 3.04 -39.58
N MET A 12 26.06 4.18 -40.22
CA MET A 12 25.33 5.27 -39.58
C MET A 12 23.91 4.85 -39.14
N TRP A 13 23.20 4.10 -39.97
CA TRP A 13 21.88 3.54 -39.64
C TRP A 13 21.95 2.56 -38.46
N TRP A 14 22.96 1.68 -38.43
CA TRP A 14 23.18 0.75 -37.31
C TRP A 14 23.46 1.50 -35.99
N CYS A 15 24.26 2.57 -36.02
CA CYS A 15 24.49 3.40 -34.83
C CYS A 15 23.19 4.04 -34.32
N VAL A 16 22.32 4.54 -35.21
CA VAL A 16 21.04 5.15 -34.82
C VAL A 16 20.08 4.12 -34.22
N ILE A 17 20.00 2.91 -34.78
CA ILE A 17 19.16 1.83 -34.24
C ILE A 17 19.64 1.41 -32.84
N ILE A 18 20.96 1.24 -32.65
CA ILE A 18 21.55 0.87 -31.36
C ILE A 18 21.24 1.94 -30.31
N LEU A 19 21.37 3.22 -30.68
CA LEU A 19 21.12 4.35 -29.78
C LEU A 19 19.63 4.47 -29.41
N GLY A 20 18.72 4.20 -30.36
CA GLY A 20 17.28 4.13 -30.12
C GLY A 20 16.87 2.98 -29.20
N LEU A 21 17.48 1.79 -29.36
CA LEU A 21 17.26 0.65 -28.48
C LEU A 21 17.70 0.95 -27.04
N PHE A 22 18.86 1.61 -26.84
CA PHE A 22 19.32 1.98 -25.50
C PHE A 22 18.36 2.93 -24.77
N LEU A 23 17.71 3.85 -25.48
CA LEU A 23 16.72 4.77 -24.89
C LEU A 23 15.47 4.02 -24.40
N LEU A 24 15.04 2.98 -25.11
CA LEU A 24 13.86 2.19 -24.75
C LEU A 24 14.08 1.34 -23.48
N PHE A 25 15.32 0.92 -23.19
CA PHE A 25 15.64 0.12 -22.01
C PHE A 25 15.90 0.92 -20.72
N CYS A 26 15.99 2.26 -20.78
CA CYS A 26 16.28 3.08 -19.59
C CYS A 26 15.07 3.33 -18.67
N SER A 27 13.83 2.99 -19.06
CA SER A 27 12.63 3.51 -18.38
C SER A 27 11.91 2.56 -17.40
N CYS A 28 12.40 1.35 -17.13
CA CYS A 28 11.65 0.39 -16.30
C CYS A 28 12.14 0.39 -14.83
N HIS A 29 11.77 1.41 -14.05
CA HIS A 29 11.97 1.43 -12.59
C HIS A 29 10.68 0.98 -11.89
N SER A 30 10.59 -0.30 -11.49
CA SER A 30 9.44 -0.81 -10.73
C SER A 30 9.63 -0.57 -9.23
N THR A 31 8.78 0.25 -8.60
CA THR A 31 8.74 0.43 -7.15
C THR A 31 8.20 -0.84 -6.48
N ARG A 32 8.95 -1.42 -5.53
CA ARG A 32 8.54 -2.61 -4.77
C ARG A 32 7.85 -2.19 -3.47
N TYR A 33 6.58 -2.57 -3.29
CA TYR A 33 5.83 -2.33 -2.05
C TYR A 33 6.12 -3.44 -1.03
N VAL A 34 6.40 -3.05 0.21
CA VAL A 34 6.56 -3.99 1.33
C VAL A 34 5.43 -3.71 2.33
N PRO A 35 4.67 -4.72 2.76
CA PRO A 35 3.62 -4.53 3.75
C PRO A 35 4.26 -4.27 5.12
N VAL A 36 3.81 -3.23 5.81
CA VAL A 36 4.21 -2.96 7.19
C VAL A 36 2.99 -2.84 8.07
N GLU A 37 3.09 -3.43 9.25
CA GLU A 37 2.04 -3.43 10.26
C GLU A 37 1.84 -2.00 10.80
N THR A 38 0.66 -1.42 10.57
CA THR A 38 0.25 -0.17 11.23
C THR A 38 -0.80 -0.49 12.28
N VAL A 39 -0.66 0.09 13.48
CA VAL A 39 -1.62 -0.10 14.56
C VAL A 39 -2.81 0.82 14.31
N ARG A 40 -4.00 0.24 14.14
CA ARG A 40 -5.26 0.99 14.04
C ARG A 40 -6.16 0.53 15.20
N THR A 41 -6.69 1.47 15.95
CA THR A 41 -7.62 1.17 17.05
C THR A 41 -9.03 1.21 16.51
N GLU A 42 -9.69 0.05 16.43
CA GLU A 42 -11.10 -0.03 16.06
C GLU A 42 -11.93 -0.13 17.34
N THR A 43 -12.82 0.84 17.55
CA THR A 43 -13.82 0.81 18.62
C THR A 43 -15.06 0.07 18.10
N LYS A 44 -15.38 -1.09 18.69
CA LYS A 44 -16.64 -1.80 18.40
C LYS A 44 -17.65 -1.49 19.50
N TYR A 45 -18.82 -1.00 19.11
CA TYR A 45 -19.95 -0.78 20.01
C TYR A 45 -20.81 -2.04 20.03
N GLN A 46 -20.92 -2.69 21.19
CA GLN A 46 -21.82 -3.81 21.38
C GLN A 46 -22.93 -3.41 22.35
N ASP A 47 -24.13 -3.17 21.80
CA ASP A 47 -25.31 -2.85 22.58
C ASP A 47 -26.04 -4.11 22.97
N ARG A 48 -26.14 -4.39 24.28
CA ARG A 48 -26.95 -5.49 24.80
C ARG A 48 -28.24 -4.94 25.40
N LEU A 49 -29.37 -5.31 24.82
CA LEU A 49 -30.68 -5.07 25.41
C LEU A 49 -31.02 -6.25 26.32
N VAL A 50 -30.85 -6.07 27.62
CA VAL A 50 -31.24 -7.08 28.63
C VAL A 50 -32.62 -6.71 29.17
N ARG A 51 -33.52 -7.70 29.22
CA ARG A 51 -34.85 -7.53 29.79
C ARG A 51 -34.81 -7.91 31.26
N ASP A 52 -34.79 -6.91 32.13
CA ASP A 52 -34.88 -7.12 33.58
C ASP A 52 -36.35 -6.98 34.01
N SER A 53 -36.97 -8.10 34.40
CA SER A 53 -38.28 -8.07 35.06
C SER A 53 -38.08 -7.97 36.58
N ILE A 54 -38.47 -6.83 37.17
CA ILE A 54 -38.49 -6.67 38.62
C ILE A 54 -39.85 -7.18 39.12
N HIS A 55 -39.84 -8.23 39.94
CA HIS A 55 -41.04 -8.79 40.56
C HIS A 55 -41.20 -8.20 41.96
N MET A 56 -42.06 -7.21 42.15
CA MET A 56 -42.44 -6.78 43.50
C MET A 56 -43.55 -7.69 43.96
N LYS A 57 -43.29 -8.65 44.88
CA LYS A 57 -44.30 -9.57 45.41
C LYS A 57 -44.93 -9.03 46.67
N ASP A 58 -46.21 -9.32 46.79
CA ASP A 58 -47.04 -8.69 47.76
C ASP A 58 -48.33 -9.59 47.77
N SER A 59 -48.57 -10.22 48.92
CA SER A 59 -49.58 -11.21 49.25
C SER A 59 -50.53 -10.71 50.34
N ILE A 60 -51.86 -10.81 50.22
CA ILE A 60 -52.78 -10.41 51.31
C ILE A 60 -53.09 -11.63 52.21
N LEU A 61 -52.85 -11.54 53.52
CA LEU A 61 -53.23 -12.52 54.54
C LEU A 61 -54.47 -12.04 55.31
N MET A 62 -55.50 -12.87 55.47
CA MET A 62 -56.68 -12.50 56.27
C MET A 62 -57.06 -13.65 57.20
N PHE A 63 -57.43 -13.33 58.44
CA PHE A 63 -57.90 -14.32 59.40
C PHE A 63 -59.01 -13.76 60.31
N ILE A 64 -59.90 -14.65 60.74
CA ILE A 64 -61.17 -14.29 61.41
C ILE A 64 -61.09 -14.75 62.87
N LYS A 65 -61.50 -13.88 63.80
CA LYS A 65 -61.62 -14.22 65.21
C LYS A 65 -62.98 -13.73 65.73
N GLY A 66 -63.94 -14.66 65.85
CA GLY A 66 -65.32 -14.34 66.20
C GLY A 66 -65.96 -13.43 65.15
N ASP A 67 -66.62 -12.36 65.57
CA ASP A 67 -67.31 -11.41 64.68
C ASP A 67 -66.38 -10.40 63.99
N THR A 68 -65.07 -10.44 64.26
CA THR A 68 -64.08 -9.51 63.70
C THR A 68 -63.18 -10.18 62.68
N VAL A 69 -63.02 -9.55 61.51
CA VAL A 69 -62.12 -9.99 60.44
C VAL A 69 -60.90 -9.09 60.38
N PHE A 70 -59.71 -9.67 60.45
CA PHE A 70 -58.45 -8.97 60.27
C PHE A 70 -57.92 -9.18 58.85
N ARG A 71 -57.45 -8.10 58.22
CA ARG A 71 -56.94 -8.09 56.84
C ARG A 71 -55.55 -7.45 56.77
N ASP A 72 -54.56 -8.26 56.46
CA ASP A 72 -53.22 -7.82 56.07
C ASP A 72 -53.09 -7.86 54.55
N ARG A 73 -52.88 -6.71 53.90
CA ARG A 73 -52.66 -6.64 52.45
C ARG A 73 -51.18 -6.52 52.13
N TRP A 74 -50.77 -7.29 51.13
CA TRP A 74 -49.57 -6.99 50.37
C TRP A 74 -49.99 -7.11 48.83
N HIS A 75 -49.74 -6.10 47.96
CA HIS A 75 -49.97 -5.89 46.46
C HIS A 75 -48.82 -6.06 45.32
N THR A 76 -48.77 -7.16 44.52
CA THR A 76 -47.58 -7.44 43.64
C THR A 76 -47.55 -6.59 42.36
N GLU A 77 -46.55 -5.73 42.13
CA GLU A 77 -46.38 -4.94 40.90
C GLU A 77 -45.28 -5.52 39.98
N TYR A 78 -45.61 -5.74 38.69
CA TYR A 78 -44.67 -6.18 37.67
C TYR A 78 -44.25 -5.01 36.79
N ARG A 79 -43.01 -4.55 36.94
CA ARG A 79 -42.45 -3.50 36.10
C ARG A 79 -41.35 -4.07 35.20
N ASN A 80 -41.62 -4.15 33.91
CA ASN A 80 -40.61 -4.46 32.91
C ASN A 80 -39.87 -3.18 32.52
N LYS A 81 -38.57 -3.08 32.81
CA LYS A 81 -37.72 -2.01 32.30
C LYS A 81 -36.74 -2.61 31.31
N LEU A 82 -36.67 -2.04 30.10
CA LEU A 82 -35.59 -2.33 29.17
C LEU A 82 -34.46 -1.36 29.48
N VAL A 83 -33.36 -1.89 30.02
CA VAL A 83 -32.14 -1.11 30.27
C VAL A 83 -31.17 -1.40 29.12
N ARG A 84 -30.56 -0.36 28.57
CA ARG A 84 -29.54 -0.48 27.53
C ARG A 84 -28.18 -0.36 28.19
N ASP A 85 -27.42 -1.44 28.16
CA ASP A 85 -26.02 -1.42 28.58
C ASP A 85 -25.14 -1.32 27.32
N THR A 86 -24.33 -0.27 27.26
CA THR A 86 -23.35 -0.06 26.18
C THR A 86 -21.96 -0.43 26.70
N VAL A 87 -21.35 -1.47 26.16
CA VAL A 87 -19.95 -1.82 26.46
C VAL A 87 -19.08 -1.40 25.29
N ASN A 88 -18.08 -0.56 25.55
CA ASN A 88 -17.07 -0.18 24.57
C ASN A 88 -15.92 -1.17 24.65
N VAL A 89 -15.81 -2.07 23.67
CA VAL A 89 -14.64 -2.96 23.54
C VAL A 89 -13.70 -2.34 22.52
N THR A 90 -12.51 -1.92 22.99
CA THR A 90 -11.43 -1.44 22.12
C THR A 90 -10.54 -2.61 21.74
N ASP A 91 -10.68 -3.12 20.53
CA ASP A 91 -9.74 -4.11 19.97
C ASP A 91 -8.69 -3.38 19.13
N THR A 92 -7.42 -3.52 19.50
CA THR A 92 -6.31 -3.03 18.67
C THR A 92 -5.93 -4.09 17.64
N VAL A 93 -6.53 -4.02 16.46
CA VAL A 93 -6.17 -4.90 15.34
C VAL A 93 -5.02 -4.27 14.56
N LYS A 94 -3.91 -5.01 14.40
CA LYS A 94 -2.83 -4.59 13.52
C LYS A 94 -3.24 -4.85 12.06
N VAL A 95 -3.36 -3.80 11.25
CA VAL A 95 -3.67 -3.92 9.82
C VAL A 95 -2.44 -3.49 9.03
N ALA A 96 -1.97 -4.37 8.15
CA ALA A 96 -0.82 -4.09 7.29
C ALA A 96 -1.24 -3.15 6.15
N VAL A 97 -0.69 -1.94 6.12
CA VAL A 97 -0.92 -0.98 5.04
C VAL A 97 0.32 -0.98 4.15
N PRO A 98 0.19 -1.23 2.82
CA PRO A 98 1.34 -1.19 1.93
C PRO A 98 1.78 0.26 1.73
N TYR A 99 2.99 0.59 2.15
CA TYR A 99 3.61 1.88 1.84
C TYR A 99 4.78 1.68 0.87
N PRO A 100 5.01 2.64 -0.05
CA PRO A 100 6.20 2.62 -0.89
C PRO A 100 7.42 2.83 0.00
N VAL A 101 8.18 1.75 0.25
CA VAL A 101 9.49 1.90 0.88
C VAL A 101 10.42 2.41 -0.21
N GLU A 102 10.76 3.70 -0.16
CA GLU A 102 11.93 4.22 -0.85
C GLU A 102 13.16 3.60 -0.17
N LYS A 103 13.50 2.37 -0.59
CA LYS A 103 14.66 1.67 -0.05
C LYS A 103 15.88 2.33 -0.66
N GLU A 104 16.66 3.04 0.16
CA GLU A 104 17.99 3.49 -0.24
C GLU A 104 18.76 2.29 -0.82
N LEU A 105 19.35 2.47 -2.00
CA LEU A 105 20.09 1.40 -2.65
C LEU A 105 21.22 0.96 -1.73
N SER A 106 21.39 -0.35 -1.56
CA SER A 106 22.59 -0.82 -0.87
C SER A 106 23.82 -0.35 -1.66
N LYS A 107 24.92 -0.05 -0.96
CA LYS A 107 26.17 0.42 -1.58
C LYS A 107 26.62 -0.46 -2.76
N TRP A 108 26.35 -1.77 -2.69
CA TRP A 108 26.64 -2.71 -3.76
C TRP A 108 25.72 -2.59 -4.98
N GLN A 109 24.43 -2.33 -4.76
CA GLN A 109 23.48 -2.09 -5.86
C GLN A 109 23.78 -0.77 -6.56
N GLN A 110 24.12 0.26 -5.79
CA GLN A 110 24.55 1.54 -6.34
C GLN A 110 25.82 1.37 -7.17
N PHE A 111 26.82 0.64 -6.65
CA PHE A 111 28.04 0.34 -7.40
C PHE A 111 27.78 -0.39 -8.74
N LYS A 112 26.84 -1.35 -8.77
CA LYS A 112 26.45 -2.03 -10.02
C LYS A 112 25.79 -1.08 -11.03
N LEU A 113 24.96 -0.16 -10.55
CA LEU A 113 24.33 0.85 -11.37
C LEU A 113 25.35 1.84 -11.92
N ASP A 114 26.27 2.31 -11.08
CA ASP A 114 27.34 3.22 -11.49
C ASP A 114 28.28 2.55 -12.51
N ALA A 115 28.66 1.29 -12.29
CA ALA A 115 29.44 0.51 -13.24
C ALA A 115 28.72 0.32 -14.58
N GLY A 116 27.40 0.06 -14.55
CA GLY A 116 26.57 -0.02 -15.74
C GLY A 116 26.49 1.32 -16.48
N GLY A 117 26.28 2.42 -15.75
CA GLY A 117 26.25 3.77 -16.30
C GLY A 117 27.57 4.18 -16.95
N MET A 118 28.70 3.86 -16.32
CA MET A 118 30.03 4.08 -16.89
C MET A 118 30.26 3.27 -18.17
N ALA A 119 29.84 2.00 -18.20
CA ALA A 119 29.96 1.16 -19.39
C ALA A 119 29.11 1.69 -20.57
N LEU A 120 27.88 2.13 -20.28
CA LEU A 120 26.98 2.73 -21.27
C LEU A 120 27.53 4.07 -21.79
N GLY A 121 28.03 4.93 -20.90
CA GLY A 121 28.65 6.20 -21.27
C GLY A 121 29.90 6.00 -22.12
N GLY A 122 30.75 5.02 -21.79
CA GLY A 122 31.92 4.66 -22.58
C GLY A 122 31.56 4.18 -23.99
N LEU A 123 30.53 3.34 -24.11
CA LEU A 123 30.02 2.90 -25.42
C LEU A 123 29.51 4.07 -26.27
N ALA A 124 28.75 4.98 -25.67
CA ALA A 124 28.25 6.16 -26.37
C ALA A 124 29.39 7.06 -26.89
N LEU A 125 30.42 7.29 -26.07
CA LEU A 125 31.61 8.06 -26.48
C LEU A 125 32.37 7.38 -27.63
N CYS A 126 32.57 6.06 -27.57
CA CYS A 126 33.21 5.30 -28.65
C CYS A 126 32.43 5.40 -29.97
N CYS A 127 31.09 5.30 -29.93
CA CYS A 127 30.25 5.47 -31.11
C CYS A 127 30.38 6.88 -31.70
N LEU A 128 30.37 7.93 -30.87
CA LEU A 128 30.56 9.31 -31.33
C LEU A 128 31.96 9.52 -31.94
N ALA A 129 33.01 9.03 -31.28
CA ALA A 129 34.38 9.10 -31.79
C ALA A 129 34.52 8.39 -33.15
N MET A 130 33.89 7.23 -33.32
CA MET A 130 33.87 6.50 -34.59
C MET A 130 33.19 7.33 -35.69
N VAL A 131 32.05 7.95 -35.42
CA VAL A 131 31.34 8.80 -36.38
C VAL A 131 32.19 10.01 -36.78
N VAL A 132 32.77 10.72 -35.82
CA VAL A 132 33.66 11.87 -36.07
C VAL A 132 34.86 11.47 -36.91
N TRP A 133 35.49 10.34 -36.61
CA TRP A 133 36.62 9.82 -37.37
C TRP A 133 36.26 9.52 -38.84
N LEU A 134 35.09 8.91 -39.08
CA LEU A 134 34.61 8.64 -40.44
C LEU A 134 34.34 9.93 -41.23
N ILE A 135 33.80 10.96 -40.56
CA ILE A 135 33.58 12.29 -41.17
C ILE A 135 34.92 12.95 -41.53
N LEU A 136 35.90 12.92 -40.63
CA LEU A 136 37.24 13.47 -40.88
C LEU A 136 37.95 12.74 -42.03
N GLN A 137 37.83 11.40 -42.11
CA GLN A 137 38.34 10.65 -43.25
C GLN A 137 37.69 11.08 -44.56
N ARG A 138 36.36 11.30 -44.56
CA ARG A 138 35.64 11.77 -45.75
C ARG A 138 36.09 13.16 -46.16
N TYR A 139 36.25 14.07 -45.21
CA TYR A 139 36.71 15.44 -45.44
C TYR A 139 38.12 15.46 -46.05
N ASN A 140 39.06 14.70 -45.48
CA ASN A 140 40.43 14.63 -46.02
C ASN A 140 40.46 14.04 -47.44
N LYS A 141 39.61 13.06 -47.76
CA LYS A 141 39.50 12.48 -49.10
C LYS A 141 38.95 13.46 -50.16
N TRP A 142 38.10 14.42 -49.76
CA TRP A 142 37.61 15.47 -50.68
C TRP A 142 38.64 16.59 -50.90
N ARG A 143 39.58 16.77 -49.97
CA ARG A 143 40.61 17.82 -50.04
C ARG A 143 41.78 17.42 -50.94
N THR A 144 42.06 16.12 -51.09
CA THR A 144 43.03 15.55 -52.04
C THR A 144 42.38 15.27 -53.39
#